data_AF-A0A7R9QH44-F1
#
_entry.id   AF-A0A7R9QH44-F1
#
_cell.length_a   1.000
_cell.length_b   1.000
_cell.length_c   1.000
_cell.angle_alpha   90.00
_cell.angle_beta   90.00
_cell.angle_gamma   90.00
#
_symmetry.space_group_name_H-M   'P 1'
#
loop_
_entity.id
_entity.type
_entity.pdbx_description
1 polymer ?
#
loop_
_entity_poly.entity_id
_entity_poly.type
_entity_poly.pdbx_seq_one_letter_code
_entity_poly.pdbx_strand_id
1 'polypeptide(L)'
;MRALIVIVVLNISLITAYNEYSNNVTTADLKELRKLLFVSRDYDRFARPIPKNDIFRVSIDYNLIHITNFDIRSQILTAEGWLFSSWHDGSLAWDTTALRHIPNIRIPSTQLYLPDLMSYNSVDYGSPRIINTNAIVYRNGNVLWVPPMTLKAMCRVNLKRWPYDEHICFIKFGSWTHDGYIMDVFPMNRTNPGLLNDIWKNTEFDISYINVTRDVKFYDCCKEPYPSISFFFRVQRRPSLYHYIISMPAF
;
A
#
# COMPACT_ATOMS: atom_id res chain seq x y z
N MET A 1 49.72 -33.24 19.43
CA MET A 1 50.34 -31.91 19.54
C MET A 1 50.21 -31.25 18.17
N ARG A 2 49.52 -30.08 18.09
CA ARG A 2 49.27 -29.22 16.90
C ARG A 2 48.27 -29.76 15.86
N ALA A 3 47.28 -29.02 15.36
CA ALA A 3 46.77 -27.69 15.67
C ALA A 3 45.34 -27.59 15.09
N LEU A 4 44.40 -27.18 15.95
CA LEU A 4 42.95 -27.06 15.69
C LEU A 4 42.60 -25.59 15.45
N ILE A 5 43.37 -24.90 14.59
CA ILE A 5 43.33 -23.44 14.42
C ILE A 5 43.14 -23.08 12.95
N VAL A 6 41.94 -23.28 12.39
CA VAL A 6 41.56 -22.60 11.11
C VAL A 6 40.08 -22.17 11.05
N ILE A 7 39.16 -22.68 11.89
CA ILE A 7 37.71 -22.46 11.68
C ILE A 7 37.11 -21.23 12.41
N VAL A 8 37.92 -20.39 13.09
CA VAL A 8 37.36 -19.23 13.84
C VAL A 8 37.42 -17.89 13.08
N VAL A 9 38.11 -17.79 11.95
CA VAL A 9 38.32 -16.49 11.27
C VAL A 9 37.15 -16.07 10.36
N LEU A 10 36.25 -16.99 9.96
CA LEU A 10 35.14 -16.67 9.05
C LEU A 10 33.89 -16.06 9.72
N ASN A 11 33.84 -15.97 11.06
CA ASN A 11 32.72 -15.36 11.78
C ASN A 11 32.98 -13.91 12.23
N ILE A 12 34.22 -13.41 12.21
CA ILE A 12 34.55 -12.07 12.70
C ILE A 12 34.24 -11.00 11.64
N SER A 13 34.33 -11.32 10.34
CA SER A 13 33.98 -10.41 9.24
C SER A 13 32.46 -10.17 9.11
N LEU A 14 31.63 -11.15 9.48
CA LEU A 14 30.17 -11.01 9.51
C LEU A 14 29.68 -10.26 10.76
N ILE A 15 30.33 -10.46 11.92
CA ILE A 15 30.00 -9.72 13.16
C ILE A 15 30.42 -8.24 13.05
N THR A 16 31.53 -7.94 12.37
CA THR A 16 31.96 -6.55 12.14
C THR A 16 31.06 -5.81 11.15
N ALA A 17 30.54 -6.48 10.12
CA ALA A 17 29.56 -5.88 9.21
C ALA A 17 28.17 -5.67 9.85
N TYR A 18 27.77 -6.51 10.82
CA TYR A 18 26.51 -6.34 11.55
C TYR A 18 26.58 -5.16 12.55
N ASN A 19 27.75 -4.90 13.12
CA ASN A 19 27.97 -3.81 14.08
C ASN A 19 28.06 -2.41 13.46
N GLU A 20 28.13 -2.28 12.13
CA GLU A 20 28.03 -0.97 11.44
C GLU A 20 26.59 -0.46 11.25
N TYR A 21 25.56 -1.29 11.52
CA TYR A 21 24.15 -0.90 11.33
C TYR A 21 23.41 -0.49 12.61
N SER A 22 24.12 -0.37 13.74
CA SER A 22 23.61 0.33 14.92
C SER A 22 24.17 1.75 14.92
N ASN A 23 23.67 2.60 14.02
CA ASN A 23 23.88 4.03 14.17
C ASN A 23 23.34 4.40 15.57
N ASN A 24 24.22 4.90 16.45
CA ASN A 24 23.89 5.37 17.80
C ASN A 24 22.97 6.61 17.73
N VAL A 25 21.75 6.43 17.20
CA VAL A 25 20.74 7.49 17.09
C VAL A 25 20.19 7.73 18.47
N THR A 26 20.41 8.93 19.00
CA THR A 26 19.92 9.31 20.32
C THR A 26 18.53 9.94 20.24
N THR A 27 17.80 9.94 21.36
CA THR A 27 16.53 10.67 21.47
C THR A 27 16.70 12.18 21.25
N ALA A 28 17.88 12.74 21.58
CA ALA A 28 18.19 14.13 21.32
C ALA A 28 18.26 14.42 19.81
N ASP A 29 18.96 13.56 19.05
CA ASP A 29 19.08 13.70 17.60
C ASP A 29 17.70 13.64 16.92
N LEU A 30 16.82 12.73 17.36
CA LEU A 30 15.46 12.61 16.83
C LEU A 30 14.61 13.85 17.14
N LYS A 31 14.75 14.43 18.34
CA LYS A 31 14.07 15.67 18.72
C LYS A 31 14.57 16.86 17.90
N GLU A 32 15.87 16.96 17.70
CA GLU A 32 16.49 18.00 16.89
C GLU A 32 16.05 17.90 15.42
N LEU A 33 16.09 16.70 14.85
CA LEU A 33 15.62 16.45 13.48
C LEU A 33 14.14 16.81 13.34
N ARG A 34 13.30 16.43 14.30
CA ARG A 34 11.87 16.77 14.26
C ARG A 34 11.65 18.29 14.34
N LYS A 35 12.38 18.99 15.21
CA LYS A 35 12.32 20.45 15.30
C LYS A 35 12.75 21.10 13.98
N LEU A 36 13.83 20.61 13.38
CA LEU A 36 14.33 21.10 12.09
C LEU A 36 13.28 20.94 10.98
N LEU A 37 12.69 19.75 10.86
CA LEU A 37 11.74 19.45 9.77
C LEU A 37 10.41 20.16 9.93
N PHE A 38 9.81 20.18 11.13
CA PHE A 38 8.44 20.66 11.31
C PHE A 38 8.34 22.10 11.81
N VAL A 39 9.32 22.59 12.57
CA VAL A 39 9.27 23.92 13.19
C VAL A 39 10.17 24.89 12.44
N SER A 40 11.44 24.57 12.27
CA SER A 40 12.40 25.49 11.65
C SER A 40 12.15 25.71 10.16
N ARG A 41 11.61 24.70 9.47
CA ARG A 41 11.25 24.78 8.04
C ARG A 41 9.77 25.08 7.78
N ASP A 42 8.98 25.25 8.85
CA ASP A 42 7.54 25.53 8.77
C ASP A 42 6.78 24.56 7.85
N TYR A 43 6.82 23.26 8.19
CA TYR A 43 6.19 22.24 7.36
C TYR A 43 4.67 22.34 7.41
N ASP A 44 4.06 22.69 6.28
CA ASP A 44 2.61 22.69 6.12
C ASP A 44 2.12 21.35 5.56
N ARG A 45 1.41 20.58 6.40
CA ARG A 45 0.80 19.30 6.00
C ARG A 45 -0.32 19.44 4.97
N PHE A 46 -0.90 20.63 4.79
CA PHE A 46 -1.97 20.88 3.82
C PHE A 46 -1.44 21.30 2.47
N ALA A 47 -0.19 21.76 2.41
CA ALA A 47 0.48 22.08 1.16
C ALA A 47 1.04 20.81 0.52
N ARG A 48 0.64 20.55 -0.74
CA ARG A 48 1.22 19.47 -1.53
C ARG A 48 2.72 19.74 -1.76
N PRO A 49 3.60 18.75 -1.57
CA PRO A 49 5.01 18.87 -1.93
C PRO A 49 5.14 19.12 -3.44
N ILE A 50 5.70 20.26 -3.82
CA ILE A 50 5.91 20.62 -5.22
C ILE A 50 7.33 20.19 -5.61
N PRO A 51 7.50 19.21 -6.51
CA PRO A 51 8.83 18.89 -7.01
C PRO A 51 9.34 20.01 -7.93
N LYS A 52 10.66 20.22 -7.97
CA LYS A 52 11.26 21.22 -8.85
C LYS A 52 11.07 20.81 -10.32
N ASN A 53 10.21 21.54 -11.04
CA ASN A 53 9.91 21.32 -12.46
C ASN A 53 9.45 19.89 -12.81
N ASP A 54 8.76 19.20 -11.91
CA ASP A 54 8.22 17.86 -12.16
C ASP A 54 6.80 17.70 -11.62
N ILE A 55 6.12 16.64 -12.05
CA ILE A 55 4.80 16.25 -11.58
C ILE A 55 4.94 15.51 -10.24
N PHE A 56 4.01 15.72 -9.31
CA PHE A 56 4.02 14.99 -8.05
C PHE A 56 3.64 13.53 -8.29
N ARG A 57 4.61 12.62 -8.17
CA ARG A 57 4.40 11.19 -8.43
C ARG A 57 4.10 10.43 -7.14
N VAL A 58 3.03 9.64 -7.17
CA VAL A 58 2.64 8.72 -6.10
C VAL A 58 2.68 7.30 -6.64
N SER A 59 3.51 6.46 -6.03
CA SER A 59 3.53 5.02 -6.32
C SER A 59 2.61 4.31 -5.35
N ILE A 60 1.72 3.45 -5.85
CA ILE A 60 0.77 2.69 -5.03
C ILE A 60 0.80 1.20 -5.34
N ASP A 61 0.52 0.40 -4.33
CA ASP A 61 0.25 -1.03 -4.43
C ASP A 61 -0.80 -1.41 -3.39
N TYR A 62 -1.68 -2.34 -3.71
CA TYR A 62 -2.72 -2.80 -2.79
C TYR A 62 -2.57 -4.28 -2.57
N ASN A 63 -2.28 -4.64 -1.32
CA ASN A 63 -2.18 -6.02 -0.91
C ASN A 63 -3.47 -6.47 -0.23
N LEU A 64 -4.19 -7.37 -0.88
CA LEU A 64 -5.40 -7.99 -0.34
C LEU A 64 -5.00 -9.08 0.66
N ILE A 65 -5.49 -8.98 1.90
CA ILE A 65 -5.18 -9.95 2.96
C ILE A 65 -6.34 -10.92 3.13
N HIS A 66 -7.57 -10.39 3.18
CA HIS A 66 -8.76 -11.19 3.46
C HIS A 66 -10.00 -10.56 2.84
N ILE A 67 -10.94 -11.40 2.40
CA ILE A 67 -12.29 -10.97 2.04
C ILE A 67 -13.21 -11.28 3.22
N THR A 68 -13.70 -10.24 3.87
CA THR A 68 -14.57 -10.37 5.05
C THR A 68 -16.00 -10.74 4.67
N ASN A 69 -16.47 -10.24 3.52
CA ASN A 69 -17.80 -10.56 3.02
C ASN A 69 -17.86 -10.40 1.50
N PHE A 70 -18.67 -11.23 0.83
CA PHE A 70 -19.04 -11.03 -0.55
C PHE A 70 -20.55 -11.15 -0.71
N ASP A 71 -21.23 -10.01 -0.74
CA ASP A 71 -22.67 -9.94 -0.90
C ASP A 71 -23.03 -10.11 -2.39
N ILE A 72 -23.48 -11.31 -2.72
CA ILE A 72 -23.89 -11.72 -4.05
C ILE A 72 -25.12 -10.92 -4.54
N ARG A 73 -26.06 -10.60 -3.63
CA ARG A 73 -27.30 -9.89 -4.00
C ARG A 73 -27.01 -8.44 -4.33
N SER A 74 -26.23 -7.78 -3.47
CA SER A 74 -25.88 -6.38 -3.64
C SER A 74 -24.68 -6.18 -4.58
N GLN A 75 -23.99 -7.27 -4.97
CA GLN A 75 -22.76 -7.24 -5.77
C GLN A 75 -21.63 -6.45 -5.11
N ILE A 76 -21.51 -6.58 -3.78
CA ILE A 76 -20.54 -5.83 -2.96
C ILE A 76 -19.52 -6.79 -2.37
N LEU A 77 -18.25 -6.52 -2.65
CA LEU A 77 -17.13 -7.19 -2.03
C LEU A 77 -16.58 -6.34 -0.89
N THR A 78 -16.46 -6.92 0.31
CA THR A 78 -15.76 -6.32 1.44
C THR A 78 -14.38 -6.96 1.60
N ALA A 79 -13.34 -6.18 1.30
CA ALA A 79 -11.94 -6.59 1.30
C ALA A 79 -11.16 -5.86 2.38
N GLU A 80 -10.29 -6.58 3.08
CA GLU A 80 -9.31 -6.06 4.02
C GLU A 80 -7.91 -6.23 3.43
N GLY A 81 -7.14 -5.15 3.48
CA GLY A 81 -5.82 -5.12 2.87
C GLY A 81 -4.98 -3.95 3.32
N TRP A 82 -3.77 -3.87 2.78
CA TRP A 82 -2.83 -2.78 3.01
C TRP A 82 -2.65 -1.98 1.73
N LEU A 83 -2.84 -0.67 1.80
CA LEU A 83 -2.50 0.22 0.70
C LEU A 83 -1.08 0.73 0.92
N PHE A 84 -0.14 0.21 0.15
CA PHE A 84 1.20 0.79 0.07
C PHE A 84 1.11 2.07 -0.74
N SER A 85 1.52 3.19 -0.13
CA SER A 85 1.61 4.49 -0.79
C SER A 85 3.00 5.06 -0.57
N SER A 86 3.66 5.49 -1.64
CA SER A 86 4.95 6.15 -1.55
C SER A 86 5.01 7.37 -2.45
N TRP A 87 5.54 8.46 -1.90
CA TRP A 87 5.76 9.72 -2.61
C TRP A 87 7.06 10.35 -2.11
N HIS A 88 7.52 11.35 -2.84
CA HIS A 88 8.71 12.12 -2.46
C HIS A 88 8.31 13.51 -1.96
N ASP A 89 8.78 13.88 -0.79
CA ASP A 89 8.62 15.20 -0.20
C ASP A 89 9.99 15.78 0.14
N GLY A 90 10.47 16.68 -0.73
CA GLY A 90 11.79 17.29 -0.58
C GLY A 90 11.94 18.17 0.68
N SER A 91 10.84 18.64 1.26
CA SER A 91 10.88 19.44 2.50
C SER A 91 11.24 18.58 3.72
N LEU A 92 10.94 17.28 3.63
CA LEU A 92 11.25 16.27 4.65
C LEU A 92 12.63 15.62 4.46
N ALA A 93 13.42 16.03 3.46
CA ALA A 93 14.77 15.51 3.25
C ALA A 93 15.80 16.19 4.18
N TRP A 94 16.78 15.44 4.70
CA TRP A 94 17.87 16.00 5.51
C TRP A 94 19.26 15.53 5.08
N ASP A 95 20.21 16.46 5.02
CA ASP A 95 21.62 16.17 4.74
C ASP A 95 22.56 16.99 5.63
N THR A 96 22.13 17.33 6.85
CA THR A 96 23.01 17.98 7.81
C THR A 96 24.04 16.96 8.30
N THR A 97 25.32 17.34 8.31
CA THR A 97 26.43 16.47 8.75
C THR A 97 26.18 15.86 10.13
N ALA A 98 25.52 16.61 11.02
CA ALA A 98 25.15 16.20 12.38
C ALA A 98 24.04 15.15 12.48
N LEU A 99 23.14 15.02 11.47
CA LEU A 99 21.98 14.12 11.51
C LEU A 99 22.01 13.08 10.38
N ARG A 100 23.12 13.03 9.64
CA ARG A 100 23.32 12.18 8.46
C ARG A 100 23.30 10.69 8.80
N HIS A 101 23.62 10.32 10.04
CA HIS A 101 23.55 8.95 10.56
C HIS A 101 22.12 8.45 10.76
N ILE A 102 21.10 9.31 10.72
CA ILE A 102 19.69 8.88 10.83
C ILE A 102 19.18 8.47 9.45
N PRO A 103 18.89 7.19 9.18
CA PRO A 103 18.47 6.74 7.85
C PRO A 103 16.98 7.02 7.57
N ASN A 104 16.14 6.94 8.60
CA ASN A 104 14.70 7.15 8.53
C ASN A 104 14.10 7.42 9.91
N ILE A 105 12.90 8.01 9.93
CA ILE A 105 12.13 8.29 11.13
C ILE A 105 10.67 7.86 10.94
N ARG A 106 9.97 7.60 12.05
CA ARG A 106 8.54 7.28 12.04
C ARG A 106 7.77 8.52 12.45
N ILE A 107 6.79 8.93 11.63
CA ILE A 107 6.00 10.14 11.86
C ILE A 107 4.53 9.76 11.73
N PRO A 108 3.66 10.19 12.67
CA PRO A 108 2.22 10.02 12.52
C PRO A 108 1.75 10.59 11.19
N SER A 109 1.00 9.80 10.41
CA SER A 109 0.46 10.23 9.10
C SER A 109 -0.35 11.52 9.18
N THR A 110 -1.00 11.79 10.31
CA THR A 110 -1.75 13.02 10.57
C THR A 110 -0.91 14.31 10.57
N GLN A 111 0.42 14.20 10.63
CA GLN A 111 1.35 15.34 10.61
C GLN A 111 2.04 15.50 9.26
N LEU A 112 1.73 14.65 8.28
CA LEU A 112 2.29 14.67 6.95
C LEU A 112 1.23 15.10 5.94
N TYR A 113 1.66 15.66 4.82
CA TYR A 113 0.82 15.70 3.64
C TYR A 113 0.48 14.28 3.20
N LEU A 114 -0.80 14.00 2.98
CA LEU A 114 -1.27 12.71 2.47
C LEU A 114 -1.92 12.95 1.09
N PRO A 115 -1.50 12.22 0.04
CA PRO A 115 -2.19 12.27 -1.24
C PRO A 115 -3.63 11.79 -1.08
N ASP A 116 -4.56 12.43 -1.78
CA ASP A 116 -6.00 12.19 -1.70
C ASP A 116 -6.44 10.96 -2.52
N LEU A 117 -5.79 9.82 -2.25
CA LEU A 117 -6.06 8.55 -2.90
C LEU A 117 -7.40 7.99 -2.43
N MET A 118 -8.33 7.78 -3.36
CA MET A 118 -9.64 7.20 -3.11
C MET A 118 -9.96 6.06 -4.07
N SER A 119 -10.81 5.14 -3.61
CA SER A 119 -11.34 4.05 -4.45
C SER A 119 -12.57 4.53 -5.23
N TYR A 120 -12.49 4.54 -6.56
CA TYR A 120 -13.56 5.02 -7.45
C TYR A 120 -14.75 4.07 -7.59
N ASN A 121 -14.56 2.80 -7.26
CA ASN A 121 -15.64 1.81 -7.28
C ASN A 121 -16.03 1.37 -5.86
N SER A 122 -15.72 2.20 -4.86
CA SER A 122 -16.23 2.03 -3.51
C SER A 122 -17.76 2.20 -3.47
N VAL A 123 -18.42 1.51 -2.56
CA VAL A 123 -19.84 1.76 -2.21
C VAL A 123 -19.99 2.44 -0.86
N ASP A 124 -18.87 2.63 -0.16
CA ASP A 124 -18.79 3.22 1.18
C ASP A 124 -17.81 4.40 1.14
N TYR A 125 -18.27 5.53 0.57
CA TYR A 125 -17.47 6.76 0.48
C TYR A 125 -17.42 7.54 1.79
N GLY A 126 -18.33 7.26 2.72
CA GLY A 126 -18.38 7.91 4.04
C GLY A 126 -17.47 7.27 5.09
N SER A 127 -16.92 6.07 4.83
CA SER A 127 -16.09 5.36 5.81
C SER A 127 -15.10 4.34 5.20
N PRO A 128 -14.16 4.72 4.32
CA PRO A 128 -12.95 3.93 4.24
C PRO A 128 -12.29 3.99 5.61
N ARG A 129 -12.31 2.86 6.35
CA ARG A 129 -11.69 2.74 7.67
C ARG A 129 -10.18 2.65 7.50
N ILE A 130 -9.57 3.76 7.13
CA ILE A 130 -8.12 3.93 7.12
C ILE A 130 -7.72 4.13 8.58
N ILE A 131 -6.95 3.19 9.11
CA ILE A 131 -6.36 3.36 10.43
C ILE A 131 -5.14 4.27 10.26
N ASN A 132 -5.14 5.41 10.93
CA ASN A 132 -4.00 6.33 10.92
C ASN A 132 -2.80 5.68 11.59
N THR A 133 -1.89 5.16 10.77
CA THR A 133 -0.61 4.59 11.21
C THR A 133 0.51 5.63 11.09
N ASN A 134 1.68 5.30 11.64
CA ASN A 134 2.89 6.06 11.35
C ASN A 134 3.36 5.76 9.92
N ALA A 135 3.83 6.78 9.22
CA ALA A 135 4.59 6.65 7.99
C ALA A 135 6.09 6.58 8.29
N ILE A 136 6.83 5.94 7.38
CA ILE A 136 8.30 5.91 7.40
C ILE A 136 8.76 7.01 6.46
N VAL A 137 9.50 7.99 7.00
CA VAL A 137 10.15 9.04 6.23
C VAL A 137 11.63 8.73 6.15
N TYR A 138 12.13 8.57 4.94
CA TYR A 138 13.54 8.31 4.65
C TYR A 138 14.31 9.61 4.53
N ARG A 139 15.62 9.54 4.81
CA ARG A 139 16.52 10.69 4.78
C ARG A 139 16.48 11.49 3.48
N ASN A 140 16.27 10.82 2.35
CA ASN A 140 16.18 11.46 1.05
C ASN A 140 14.85 12.19 0.81
N GLY A 141 13.90 12.18 1.74
CA GLY A 141 12.56 12.76 1.57
C GLY A 141 11.52 11.79 1.01
N ASN A 142 11.87 10.53 0.73
CA ASN A 142 10.86 9.54 0.37
C ASN A 142 10.00 9.21 1.59
N VAL A 143 8.69 9.17 1.39
CA VAL A 143 7.72 8.76 2.40
C VAL A 143 7.12 7.43 1.96
N LEU A 144 7.01 6.49 2.90
CA LEU A 144 6.28 5.24 2.74
C LEU A 144 5.20 5.17 3.81
N TRP A 145 3.95 5.10 3.38
CA TRP A 145 2.80 4.96 4.25
C TRP A 145 1.99 3.72 3.85
N VAL A 146 1.75 2.85 4.82
CA VAL A 146 1.09 1.55 4.61
C VAL A 146 -0.04 1.39 5.62
N PRO A 147 -1.16 2.12 5.48
CA PRO A 147 -2.32 1.92 6.33
C PRO A 147 -3.03 0.60 6.02
N PRO A 148 -3.50 -0.13 7.05
CA PRO A 148 -4.54 -1.13 6.86
C PRO A 148 -5.88 -0.45 6.56
N MET A 149 -6.64 -1.03 5.65
CA MET A 149 -7.95 -0.51 5.25
C MET A 149 -8.95 -1.63 4.95
N THR A 150 -10.20 -1.34 5.28
CA THR A 150 -11.36 -2.11 4.84
C THR A 150 -12.04 -1.35 3.70
N LEU A 151 -12.23 -2.01 2.56
CA LEU A 151 -12.88 -1.45 1.39
C LEU A 151 -14.10 -2.26 1.02
N LYS A 152 -15.19 -1.57 0.71
CA LYS A 152 -16.37 -2.16 0.09
C LYS A 152 -16.43 -1.71 -1.36
N ALA A 153 -16.18 -2.62 -2.29
CA ALA A 153 -16.13 -2.30 -3.72
C ALA A 153 -17.23 -3.04 -4.48
N MET A 154 -17.77 -2.40 -5.52
CA MET A 154 -18.65 -3.07 -6.48
C MET A 154 -17.88 -4.17 -7.22
N CYS A 155 -18.42 -5.39 -7.22
CA CYS A 155 -17.90 -6.51 -8.01
C CYS A 155 -19.02 -7.26 -8.70
N ARG A 156 -18.92 -7.36 -10.03
CA ARG A 156 -19.93 -8.01 -10.86
C ARG A 156 -19.96 -9.53 -10.61
N VAL A 157 -21.12 -10.02 -10.22
CA VAL A 157 -21.38 -11.44 -9.98
C VAL A 157 -21.83 -12.14 -11.27
N ASN A 158 -21.40 -13.39 -11.47
CA ASN A 158 -21.90 -14.27 -12.52
C ASN A 158 -22.19 -15.67 -11.96
N LEU A 159 -23.48 -16.02 -11.83
CA LEU A 159 -23.93 -17.28 -11.22
C LEU A 159 -24.19 -18.40 -12.24
N LYS A 160 -23.80 -18.24 -13.52
CA LYS A 160 -24.08 -19.23 -14.57
C LYS A 160 -23.58 -20.65 -14.24
N ARG A 161 -22.53 -20.78 -13.43
CA ARG A 161 -21.90 -22.05 -13.05
C ARG A 161 -22.02 -22.37 -11.57
N TRP A 162 -22.91 -21.72 -10.84
CA TRP A 162 -23.07 -21.96 -9.40
C TRP A 162 -23.25 -23.47 -9.09
N PRO A 163 -22.58 -24.04 -8.08
CA PRO A 163 -21.66 -23.43 -7.08
C PRO A 163 -20.17 -23.41 -7.50
N TYR A 164 -19.85 -23.66 -8.77
CA TYR A 164 -18.52 -23.59 -9.38
C TYR A 164 -18.26 -22.23 -10.05
N ASP A 165 -18.88 -21.18 -9.53
CA ASP A 165 -18.80 -19.81 -10.01
C ASP A 165 -17.41 -19.18 -9.75
N GLU A 166 -16.97 -18.38 -10.73
CA GLU A 166 -15.76 -17.57 -10.67
C GLU A 166 -16.13 -16.12 -10.98
N HIS A 167 -15.55 -15.19 -10.23
CA HIS A 167 -15.79 -13.76 -10.36
C HIS A 167 -14.46 -13.02 -10.51
N ILE A 168 -14.45 -12.02 -11.39
CA ILE A 168 -13.34 -11.10 -11.56
C ILE A 168 -13.76 -9.77 -10.96
N CYS A 169 -13.14 -9.45 -9.83
CA CYS A 169 -13.36 -8.20 -9.11
C CYS A 169 -12.16 -7.28 -9.31
N PHE A 170 -12.38 -5.99 -9.14
CA PHE A 170 -11.29 -5.03 -9.14
C PHE A 170 -11.51 -3.95 -8.08
N ILE A 171 -10.42 -3.33 -7.63
CA ILE A 171 -10.45 -2.13 -6.81
C ILE A 171 -9.63 -1.07 -7.55
N LYS A 172 -10.25 0.09 -7.79
CA LYS A 172 -9.66 1.15 -8.60
C LYS A 172 -9.32 2.36 -7.74
N PHE A 173 -8.04 2.69 -7.63
CA PHE A 173 -7.55 3.87 -6.90
C PHE A 173 -7.11 4.99 -7.82
N GLY A 174 -7.29 6.23 -7.38
CA GLY A 174 -6.76 7.43 -8.02
C GLY A 174 -6.86 8.62 -7.08
N SER A 175 -6.27 9.75 -7.47
CA SER A 175 -6.53 11.02 -6.77
C SER A 175 -8.00 11.42 -6.97
N TRP A 176 -8.63 11.99 -5.95
CA TRP A 176 -10.00 12.46 -6.05
C TRP A 176 -10.10 13.86 -6.67
N THR A 177 -9.17 14.74 -6.34
CA THR A 177 -9.24 16.17 -6.67
C THR A 177 -8.13 16.65 -7.61
N HIS A 178 -7.01 15.93 -7.70
CA HIS A 178 -5.88 16.31 -8.55
C HIS A 178 -5.94 15.58 -9.90
N ASP A 179 -5.79 16.33 -10.99
CA ASP A 179 -5.60 15.77 -12.32
C ASP A 179 -4.15 15.28 -12.55
N GLY A 180 -3.95 14.59 -13.67
CA GLY A 180 -2.69 13.96 -14.06
C GLY A 180 -1.54 14.90 -14.40
N TYR A 181 -1.80 16.19 -14.62
CA TYR A 181 -0.74 17.19 -14.77
C TYR A 181 -0.20 17.64 -13.40
N ILE A 182 -1.00 17.50 -12.34
CA ILE A 182 -0.63 17.91 -10.98
C ILE A 182 -0.10 16.71 -10.19
N MET A 183 -0.82 15.59 -10.22
CA MET A 183 -0.50 14.35 -9.51
C MET A 183 -0.61 13.16 -10.44
N ASP A 184 0.49 12.43 -10.60
CA ASP A 184 0.50 11.19 -11.37
C ASP A 184 0.63 9.98 -10.46
N VAL A 185 -0.14 8.94 -10.76
CA VAL A 185 -0.23 7.71 -9.96
C VAL A 185 0.31 6.55 -10.78
N PHE A 186 1.20 5.76 -10.18
CA PHE A 186 1.87 4.63 -10.81
C PHE A 186 1.86 3.38 -9.93
N PRO A 187 1.89 2.18 -10.51
CA PRO A 187 2.04 0.96 -9.72
C PRO A 187 3.46 0.89 -9.11
N MET A 188 3.59 0.43 -7.86
CA MET A 188 4.93 0.14 -7.31
C MET A 188 5.58 -1.04 -8.05
N ASN A 189 6.88 -0.93 -8.33
CA ASN A 189 7.66 -2.01 -8.93
C ASN A 189 7.98 -3.07 -7.85
N ARG A 190 7.05 -3.99 -7.62
CA ARG A 190 7.27 -5.19 -6.78
C ARG A 190 7.27 -6.41 -7.69
N THR A 191 8.14 -7.37 -7.39
CA THR A 191 8.23 -8.65 -8.10
C THR A 191 6.94 -9.46 -8.03
N ASN A 192 6.12 -9.25 -6.99
CA ASN A 192 4.74 -9.77 -6.85
C ASN A 192 3.82 -8.64 -6.35
N PRO A 193 3.22 -7.81 -7.23
CA PRO A 193 2.24 -6.83 -6.81
C PRO A 193 1.00 -7.53 -6.25
N GLY A 194 0.48 -7.04 -5.12
CA GLY A 194 -0.78 -7.54 -4.55
C GLY A 194 -0.78 -8.93 -3.89
N LEU A 195 0.38 -9.56 -3.63
CA LEU A 195 0.45 -10.79 -2.84
C LEU A 195 1.62 -10.78 -1.84
N LEU A 196 1.31 -10.50 -0.57
CA LEU A 196 2.02 -11.20 0.50
C LEU A 196 1.47 -12.62 0.54
N ASN A 197 2.34 -13.62 0.64
CA ASN A 197 1.98 -15.04 0.76
C ASN A 197 1.12 -15.38 2.02
N ASP A 198 0.71 -14.35 2.77
CA ASP A 198 -0.08 -14.41 3.99
C ASP A 198 -1.58 -14.14 3.73
N ILE A 199 -2.12 -14.53 2.57
CA ILE A 199 -3.58 -14.54 2.39
C ILE A 199 -4.14 -15.59 3.35
N TRP A 200 -4.85 -15.16 4.39
CA TRP A 200 -5.60 -16.09 5.23
C TRP A 200 -6.59 -16.82 4.34
N LYS A 201 -6.48 -18.15 4.30
CA LYS A 201 -7.35 -18.99 3.49
C LYS A 201 -8.80 -18.76 3.91
N ASN A 202 -9.55 -18.05 3.08
CA ASN A 202 -10.99 -17.90 3.27
C ASN A 202 -11.64 -19.30 3.12
N THR A 203 -12.65 -19.56 3.96
CA THR A 203 -13.33 -20.86 4.03
C THR A 203 -14.26 -21.09 2.84
N GLU A 204 -14.84 -20.03 2.29
CA GLU A 204 -15.84 -20.05 1.22
C GLU A 204 -15.25 -19.74 -0.16
N PHE A 205 -14.22 -18.89 -0.23
CA PHE A 205 -13.64 -18.43 -1.50
C PHE A 205 -12.13 -18.65 -1.60
N ASP A 206 -11.67 -19.09 -2.76
CA ASP A 206 -10.28 -19.04 -3.17
C ASP A 206 -10.00 -17.74 -3.93
N ILE A 207 -8.93 -17.06 -3.52
CA ILE A 207 -8.60 -15.72 -3.99
C ILE A 207 -7.25 -15.77 -4.66
N SER A 208 -7.15 -15.22 -5.86
CA SER A 208 -5.87 -15.06 -6.55
C SER A 208 -5.77 -13.70 -7.20
N TYR A 209 -4.60 -13.09 -7.08
CA TYR A 209 -4.29 -11.86 -7.79
C TYR A 209 -4.15 -12.15 -9.29
N ILE A 210 -4.68 -11.26 -10.14
CA ILE A 210 -4.64 -11.40 -11.59
C ILE A 210 -3.56 -10.47 -12.15
N ASN A 211 -3.80 -9.17 -12.07
CA ASN A 211 -2.93 -8.14 -12.62
C ASN A 211 -3.23 -6.76 -12.03
N VAL A 212 -2.35 -5.82 -12.35
CA VAL A 212 -2.52 -4.39 -12.09
C VAL A 212 -2.42 -3.66 -13.41
N THR A 213 -3.35 -2.75 -13.63
CA THR A 213 -3.41 -1.93 -14.84
C THR A 213 -3.49 -0.47 -14.46
N ARG A 214 -2.85 0.39 -15.25
CA ARG A 214 -2.93 1.84 -15.12
C ARG A 214 -3.84 2.36 -16.23
N ASP A 215 -4.88 3.09 -15.84
CA ASP A 215 -5.85 3.69 -16.73
C ASP A 215 -5.82 5.20 -16.59
N VAL A 216 -5.87 5.92 -17.72
CA VAL A 216 -6.03 7.37 -17.75
C VAL A 216 -7.40 7.67 -18.36
N LYS A 217 -8.28 8.34 -17.60
CA LYS A 217 -9.64 8.64 -18.04
C LYS A 217 -9.87 10.14 -18.10
N PHE A 218 -10.56 10.60 -19.14
CA PHE A 218 -11.17 11.92 -19.19
C PHE A 218 -12.63 11.80 -18.76
N TYR A 219 -13.05 12.63 -17.81
CA TYR A 219 -14.41 12.64 -17.30
C TYR A 219 -15.22 13.74 -17.98
N ASP A 220 -16.53 13.57 -18.15
CA ASP A 220 -17.37 14.55 -18.85
C ASP A 220 -17.37 15.94 -18.18
N CYS A 221 -17.04 16.01 -16.89
CA CYS A 221 -16.91 17.27 -16.15
C CYS A 221 -15.71 18.12 -16.56
N CYS A 222 -14.64 17.47 -17.04
CA CYS A 222 -13.27 17.98 -16.88
C CYS A 222 -12.44 17.63 -18.12
N LYS A 223 -11.63 18.57 -18.61
CA LYS A 223 -10.82 18.39 -19.83
C LYS A 223 -9.49 17.69 -19.57
N GLU A 224 -9.14 17.57 -18.29
CA GLU A 224 -7.88 17.06 -17.80
C GLU A 224 -7.92 15.52 -17.65
N PRO A 225 -6.77 14.83 -17.82
CA PRO A 225 -6.67 13.40 -17.63
C PRO A 225 -6.64 13.04 -16.14
N TYR A 226 -7.35 12.00 -15.72
CA TYR A 226 -7.30 11.45 -14.37
C TYR A 226 -6.65 10.06 -14.39
N PRO A 227 -5.39 9.94 -13.92
CA PRO A 227 -4.70 8.65 -13.82
C PRO A 227 -5.22 7.84 -12.64
N SER A 228 -5.31 6.53 -12.84
CA SER A 228 -5.84 5.59 -11.85
C SER A 228 -5.22 4.21 -12.02
N ILE A 229 -5.17 3.43 -10.94
CA ILE A 229 -4.64 2.07 -10.91
C ILE A 229 -5.75 1.12 -10.51
N SER A 230 -5.98 0.10 -11.33
CA SER A 230 -6.99 -0.95 -11.10
C SER A 230 -6.28 -2.25 -10.72
N PHE A 231 -6.55 -2.73 -9.50
CA PHE A 231 -6.06 -4.00 -8.97
C PHE A 231 -7.11 -5.08 -9.21
N PHE A 232 -6.81 -6.08 -10.05
CA PHE A 232 -7.73 -7.16 -10.38
C PHE A 232 -7.39 -8.42 -9.60
N PHE A 233 -8.43 -9.08 -9.11
CA PHE A 233 -8.32 -10.35 -8.42
C PHE A 233 -9.51 -11.25 -8.77
N ARG A 234 -9.22 -12.54 -8.79
CA ARG A 234 -10.15 -13.63 -9.02
C ARG A 234 -10.67 -14.12 -7.68
N VAL A 235 -11.99 -14.22 -7.58
CA VAL A 235 -12.70 -14.80 -6.43
C VAL A 235 -13.46 -16.02 -6.92
N GLN A 236 -13.02 -17.20 -6.50
CA GLN A 236 -13.61 -18.48 -6.90
C GLN A 236 -14.30 -19.13 -5.69
N ARG A 237 -15.56 -19.54 -5.84
CA ARG A 237 -16.27 -20.25 -4.76
C ARG A 237 -15.69 -21.64 -4.57
N ARG A 238 -15.56 -22.06 -3.31
CA ARG A 238 -15.31 -23.46 -2.95
C ARG A 238 -16.64 -24.24 -3.01
N PRO A 239 -16.82 -25.13 -3.98
CA PRO A 239 -18.13 -25.72 -4.25
C PRO A 239 -18.52 -26.81 -3.26
N SER A 240 -17.57 -27.41 -2.52
CA SER A 240 -17.77 -28.68 -1.80
C SER A 240 -19.00 -28.67 -0.88
N LEU A 241 -19.14 -27.67 -0.01
CA LEU A 241 -20.27 -27.57 0.91
C LEU A 241 -21.62 -27.44 0.17
N TYR A 242 -21.69 -26.55 -0.82
CA TYR A 242 -22.90 -26.32 -1.60
C TYR A 242 -23.27 -27.51 -2.48
N HIS A 243 -22.26 -28.20 -3.01
CA HIS A 243 -22.47 -29.40 -3.82
C HIS A 243 -23.11 -30.52 -3.00
N TYR A 244 -22.58 -30.82 -1.80
CA TYR A 244 -23.12 -31.90 -0.96
C TYR A 244 -24.48 -31.56 -0.33
N ILE A 245 -24.71 -30.30 0.07
CA ILE A 245 -25.93 -29.91 0.81
C ILE A 245 -27.09 -29.54 -0.13
N ILE A 246 -26.80 -28.92 -1.29
CA ILE A 246 -27.84 -28.38 -2.17
C ILE A 246 -27.89 -29.13 -3.50
N SER A 247 -26.76 -29.31 -4.18
CA SER A 247 -26.77 -29.92 -5.52
C SER A 247 -27.09 -31.42 -5.47
N MET A 248 -26.44 -32.18 -4.59
CA MET A 248 -26.59 -33.65 -4.54
C MET A 248 -27.99 -34.12 -4.13
N PRO A 249 -28.70 -33.53 -3.14
CA PRO A 249 -30.07 -33.94 -2.80
C PRO A 249 -31.15 -33.49 -3.79
N ALA A 250 -30.83 -32.55 -4.70
CA ALA A 250 -31.75 -32.06 -5.72
C ALA A 250 -31.84 -32.98 -6.96
N PHE A 251 -30.94 -33.98 -7.05
CA PHE A 251 -30.98 -35.08 -8.03
C PHE A 251 -31.52 -36.35 -7.38
#